data_AF-A0A418QR74-F1
#
_entry.id   AF-A0A418QR74-F1
#
_cell.length_a   1.000
_cell.length_b   1.000
_cell.length_c   1.000
_cell.angle_alpha   90.00
_cell.angle_beta   90.00
_cell.angle_gamma   90.00
#
_symmetry.space_group_name_H-M   'P 1'
#
loop_
_entity.id
_entity.type
_entity.pdbx_description
1 polymer ?
#
loop_
_entity_poly.entity_id
_entity_poly.type
_entity_poly.pdbx_seq_one_letter_code
_entity_poly.pdbx_strand_id
1 'polypeptide(L)'
;MTLTPATTTARAQMIRSSVYSKKLTFTMNNVPNGDYEVYAYLWEDNRAETVSLSLNGQSVLSNYNTGSAGTWKKVGPYAVTVTNGTISLNGSGGDLNLSGVEVWSKKSGTAFQLNPFRPTTAALAATLAPATSPLTTALRPARSAALVAPDRQRVTERQL
;
A
#
# COMPACT_ATOMS: atom_id res chain seq x y z
N MET A 1 10.33 23.45 -20.66
CA MET A 1 11.14 22.25 -20.38
C MET A 1 10.28 21.01 -20.48
N THR A 2 10.68 20.00 -21.22
CA THR A 2 9.95 18.72 -21.34
C THR A 2 10.35 17.79 -20.19
N LEU A 3 9.37 17.08 -19.61
CA LEU A 3 9.68 16.08 -18.57
C LEU A 3 10.17 14.79 -19.20
N THR A 4 11.23 14.21 -18.62
CA THR A 4 11.81 12.94 -19.07
C THR A 4 11.97 12.00 -17.86
N PRO A 5 11.33 10.83 -17.87
CA PRO A 5 10.45 10.29 -18.91
C PRO A 5 9.13 11.08 -19.05
N ALA A 6 8.41 10.89 -20.16
CA ALA A 6 7.06 11.46 -20.30
C ALA A 6 6.11 10.87 -19.24
N THR A 7 5.09 11.62 -18.84
CA THR A 7 4.13 11.16 -17.83
C THR A 7 2.75 11.79 -18.01
N THR A 8 1.78 11.37 -17.18
CA THR A 8 0.41 11.88 -17.24
C THR A 8 0.35 13.34 -16.80
N THR A 9 -0.67 14.08 -17.26
CA THR A 9 -0.87 15.50 -16.89
C THR A 9 -0.86 15.72 -15.38
N ALA A 10 -1.59 14.89 -14.62
CA ALA A 10 -1.65 15.00 -13.17
C ALA A 10 -0.27 14.81 -12.50
N ARG A 11 0.51 13.83 -12.96
CA ARG A 11 1.86 13.61 -12.41
C ARG A 11 2.81 14.73 -12.83
N ALA A 12 2.69 15.23 -14.05
CA ALA A 12 3.49 16.36 -14.53
C ALA A 12 3.22 17.63 -13.71
N GLN A 13 1.97 17.88 -13.31
CA GLN A 13 1.63 18.99 -12.41
C GLN A 13 2.28 18.81 -11.03
N MET A 14 2.21 17.61 -10.44
CA MET A 14 2.87 17.31 -9.16
C MET A 14 4.39 17.49 -9.25
N ILE A 15 5.04 16.91 -10.27
CA ILE A 15 6.50 17.00 -10.49
C ILE A 15 6.97 18.46 -10.52
N ARG A 16 6.19 19.34 -11.14
CA ARG A 16 6.54 20.77 -11.24
C ARG A 16 6.27 21.58 -9.97
N SER A 17 5.64 20.98 -8.96
CA SER A 17 5.34 21.61 -7.67
C SER A 17 6.28 21.04 -6.61
N SER A 18 7.51 21.57 -6.55
CA SER A 18 8.56 21.05 -5.67
C SER A 18 8.92 22.00 -4.53
N VAL A 19 9.30 21.44 -3.40
CA VAL A 19 10.07 22.14 -2.36
C VAL A 19 11.54 21.90 -2.64
N TYR A 20 12.34 22.97 -2.70
CA TYR A 20 13.78 22.86 -2.98
C TYR A 20 14.62 23.23 -1.76
N SER A 21 15.68 22.46 -1.48
CA SER A 21 16.67 22.77 -0.45
C SER A 21 17.90 21.87 -0.55
N LYS A 22 19.09 22.38 -0.18
CA LYS A 22 20.32 21.59 0.03
C LYS A 22 20.30 20.74 1.30
N LYS A 23 19.38 21.05 2.21
CA LYS A 23 19.13 20.38 3.49
C LYS A 23 17.62 20.27 3.67
N LEU A 24 17.03 19.34 2.93
CA LEU A 24 15.59 19.15 2.94
C LEU A 24 15.22 18.19 4.08
N THR A 25 14.15 18.51 4.80
CA THR A 25 13.57 17.61 5.82
C THR A 25 12.08 17.52 5.56
N PHE A 26 11.62 16.31 5.23
CA PHE A 26 10.22 15.95 5.21
C PHE A 26 9.94 15.04 6.41
N THR A 27 8.92 15.36 7.19
CA THR A 27 8.51 14.57 8.35
C THR A 27 7.01 14.32 8.30
N MET A 28 6.63 13.05 8.34
CA MET A 28 5.26 12.60 8.54
C MET A 28 5.12 12.11 9.98
N ASN A 29 4.21 12.72 10.73
CA ASN A 29 3.94 12.40 12.13
C ASN A 29 2.65 11.57 12.27
N ASN A 30 2.45 11.00 13.45
CA ASN A 30 1.28 10.18 13.78
C ASN A 30 1.09 8.99 12.82
N VAL A 31 2.20 8.46 12.28
CA VAL A 31 2.20 7.26 11.45
C VAL A 31 2.00 6.04 12.36
N PRO A 32 1.00 5.17 12.13
CA PRO A 32 0.85 3.97 12.92
C PRO A 32 2.13 3.12 12.92
N ASN A 33 2.35 2.37 14.01
CA ASN A 33 3.48 1.44 14.04
C ASN A 33 3.26 0.32 13.02
N GLY A 34 4.31 -0.04 12.29
CA GLY A 34 4.24 -1.04 11.23
C GLY A 34 5.35 -0.90 10.20
N ASP A 35 5.34 -1.78 9.21
CA ASP A 35 6.28 -1.73 8.09
C ASP A 35 5.68 -0.97 6.91
N TYR A 36 6.51 -0.15 6.27
CA TYR A 36 6.11 0.72 5.18
C TYR A 36 7.11 0.66 4.01
N GLU A 37 6.64 1.08 2.85
CA GLU A 37 7.47 1.44 1.69
C GLU A 37 7.31 2.93 1.39
N VAL A 38 8.45 3.61 1.26
CA VAL A 38 8.50 5.04 0.97
C VAL A 38 9.09 5.26 -0.41
N TYR A 39 8.44 6.12 -1.19
CA TYR A 39 8.94 6.60 -2.48
C TYR A 39 9.05 8.11 -2.46
N ALA A 40 10.01 8.66 -3.19
CA ALA A 40 10.16 10.09 -3.40
C ALA A 40 10.19 10.43 -4.89
N TYR A 41 9.62 11.57 -5.26
CA TYR A 41 9.67 12.12 -6.61
C TYR A 41 10.67 13.26 -6.64
N LEU A 42 11.75 13.06 -7.39
CA LEU A 42 12.79 14.07 -7.59
C LEU A 42 12.67 14.65 -9.00
N TRP A 43 12.89 15.96 -9.16
CA TRP A 43 12.80 16.64 -10.45
C TRP A 43 13.91 17.65 -10.67
N GLU A 44 14.61 17.55 -11.79
CA GLU A 44 15.62 18.52 -12.14
C GLU A 44 15.10 19.58 -13.09
N ASP A 45 15.20 20.83 -12.66
CA ASP A 45 14.58 21.98 -13.31
C ASP A 45 15.58 22.83 -14.11
N ASN A 46 16.88 22.75 -13.80
CA ASN A 46 17.90 23.62 -14.41
C ASN A 46 19.21 22.92 -14.80
N ARG A 47 19.94 22.34 -13.83
CA ARG A 47 21.23 21.66 -14.08
C ARG A 47 21.32 20.41 -13.21
N ALA A 48 22.17 19.47 -13.62
CA ALA A 48 22.41 18.27 -12.83
C ALA A 48 23.03 18.61 -11.47
N GLU A 49 22.47 18.04 -10.43
CA GLU A 49 22.95 18.09 -9.06
C GLU A 49 23.32 16.68 -8.58
N THR A 50 24.09 16.61 -7.49
CA THR A 50 24.37 15.35 -6.80
C THR A 50 23.74 15.40 -5.42
N VAL A 51 22.78 14.52 -5.18
CA VAL A 51 21.95 14.53 -3.98
C VAL A 51 21.95 13.16 -3.28
N SER A 52 21.70 13.15 -1.98
CA SER A 52 21.54 11.93 -1.18
C SER A 52 20.29 12.02 -0.33
N LEU A 53 19.66 10.87 -0.06
CA LEU A 53 18.48 10.75 0.79
C LEU A 53 18.76 9.79 1.95
N SER A 54 18.27 10.14 3.13
CA SER A 54 18.18 9.24 4.27
C SER A 54 16.75 9.13 4.77
N LEU A 55 16.36 7.93 5.21
CA LEU A 55 15.04 7.61 5.75
C LEU A 55 15.21 7.12 7.19
N ASN A 56 14.59 7.82 8.14
CA ASN A 56 14.75 7.57 9.58
C ASN A 56 16.23 7.43 10.00
N GLY A 57 17.08 8.31 9.44
CA GLY A 57 18.53 8.35 9.70
C GLY A 57 19.36 7.32 8.92
N GLN A 58 18.75 6.40 8.18
CA GLN A 58 19.45 5.42 7.36
C GLN A 58 19.61 5.93 5.93
N SER A 59 20.82 5.83 5.37
CA SER A 59 21.04 6.21 3.96
C SER A 59 20.27 5.26 3.03
N VAL A 60 19.41 5.80 2.16
CA VAL A 60 18.59 5.03 1.20
C VAL A 60 18.89 5.37 -0.25
N LEU A 61 19.53 6.50 -0.50
CA LEU A 61 20.03 6.91 -1.80
C LEU A 61 21.30 7.75 -1.58
N SER A 62 22.40 7.41 -2.24
CA SER A 62 23.68 8.12 -2.06
C SER A 62 24.23 8.60 -3.39
N ASN A 63 24.70 9.85 -3.41
CA ASN A 63 25.37 10.49 -4.55
C ASN A 63 24.61 10.33 -5.87
N TYR A 64 23.29 10.45 -5.83
CA TYR A 64 22.44 10.35 -7.00
C TYR A 64 22.61 11.59 -7.87
N ASN A 65 23.02 11.39 -9.11
CA ASN A 65 23.00 12.44 -10.12
C ASN A 65 21.58 12.60 -10.64
N THR A 66 21.03 13.80 -10.53
CA THR A 66 19.64 14.10 -10.87
C THR A 66 19.39 14.24 -12.37
N GLY A 67 20.45 14.30 -13.17
CA GLY A 67 20.40 14.32 -14.62
C GLY A 67 20.22 15.71 -15.21
N SER A 68 19.99 15.75 -16.52
CA SER A 68 19.74 17.01 -17.22
C SER A 68 18.42 17.64 -16.79
N ALA A 69 18.30 18.93 -17.02
CA ALA A 69 17.08 19.68 -16.83
C ALA A 69 15.88 19.02 -17.56
N GLY A 70 14.82 18.74 -16.82
CA GLY A 70 13.62 18.03 -17.25
C GLY A 70 13.57 16.59 -16.75
N THR A 71 14.70 16.02 -16.31
CA THR A 71 14.75 14.67 -15.75
C THR A 71 13.97 14.62 -14.44
N TRP A 72 13.09 13.63 -14.29
CA TRP A 72 12.48 13.32 -13.00
C TRP A 72 12.53 11.82 -12.75
N LYS A 73 12.47 11.44 -11.48
CA LYS A 73 12.45 10.02 -11.09
C LYS A 73 11.62 9.80 -9.84
N LYS A 74 10.81 8.74 -9.87
CA LYS A 74 10.30 8.10 -8.65
C LYS A 74 11.38 7.15 -8.13
N VAL A 75 11.95 7.46 -6.97
CA VAL A 75 12.95 6.62 -6.30
C VAL A 75 12.31 5.85 -5.14
N GLY A 76 12.83 4.67 -4.81
CA GLY A 76 12.21 3.70 -3.91
C GLY A 76 11.77 2.41 -4.65
N PRO A 77 11.08 1.48 -3.97
CA PRO A 77 10.64 1.55 -2.58
C PRO A 77 11.80 1.50 -1.59
N TYR A 78 11.71 2.31 -0.54
CA TYR A 78 12.57 2.22 0.64
C TYR A 78 11.77 1.65 1.80
N ALA A 79 12.19 0.49 2.29
CA ALA A 79 11.54 -0.14 3.43
C ALA A 79 11.87 0.62 4.72
N VAL A 80 10.87 0.83 5.57
CA VAL A 80 11.05 1.39 6.91
C VAL A 80 10.07 0.76 7.89
N THR A 81 10.57 0.42 9.08
CA THR A 81 9.73 0.01 10.21
C THR A 81 9.52 1.24 11.11
N VAL A 82 8.25 1.59 11.34
CA VAL A 82 7.84 2.69 12.20
C VAL A 82 7.51 2.13 13.57
N THR A 83 8.19 2.63 14.60
CA THR A 83 7.97 2.26 16.02
C THR A 83 7.67 3.46 16.91
N ASN A 84 7.91 4.67 16.41
CA ASN A 84 7.88 5.93 17.15
C ASN A 84 6.88 6.94 16.58
N GLY A 85 6.01 6.53 15.66
CA GLY A 85 5.02 7.43 15.08
C GLY A 85 5.51 8.30 13.91
N THR A 86 6.76 8.14 13.46
CA THR A 86 7.37 9.09 12.52
C THR A 86 8.07 8.42 11.33
N ILE A 87 7.87 9.01 10.15
CA ILE A 87 8.71 8.80 8.97
C ILE A 87 9.39 10.13 8.65
N SER A 88 10.72 10.14 8.62
CA SER A 88 11.53 11.30 8.27
C SER A 88 12.40 10.99 7.06
N LEU A 89 12.17 11.72 5.97
CA LEU A 89 13.00 11.69 4.76
C LEU A 89 13.84 12.97 4.73
N ASN A 90 15.15 12.82 4.76
CA ASN A 90 16.09 13.94 4.74
C ASN A 90 16.92 13.92 3.46
N GLY A 91 16.98 15.06 2.79
CA GLY A 91 17.79 15.31 1.61
C GLY A 91 19.05 16.10 1.94
N SER A 92 20.13 15.79 1.25
CA SER A 92 21.42 16.48 1.37
C SER A 92 22.16 16.53 0.03
N GLY A 93 23.20 17.37 -0.04
CA GLY A 93 24.03 17.54 -1.23
C GLY A 93 23.69 18.82 -1.99
N GLY A 94 23.41 18.67 -3.28
CA GLY A 94 22.98 19.75 -4.17
C GLY A 94 21.56 20.26 -3.91
N ASP A 95 21.08 21.11 -4.81
CA ASP A 95 19.74 21.71 -4.73
C ASP A 95 18.65 20.67 -5.04
N LEU A 96 18.25 19.87 -4.04
CA LEU A 96 17.23 18.84 -4.19
C LEU A 96 15.84 19.45 -4.35
N ASN A 97 15.16 19.14 -5.45
CA ASN A 97 13.74 19.40 -5.64
C ASN A 97 12.92 18.14 -5.29
N LEU A 98 12.20 18.18 -4.17
CA LEU A 98 11.26 17.12 -3.78
C LEU A 98 9.83 17.51 -4.19
N SER A 99 9.28 16.80 -5.17
CA SER A 99 7.94 17.07 -5.73
C SER A 99 6.82 16.28 -5.05
N GLY A 100 7.14 15.18 -4.39
CA GLY A 100 6.14 14.34 -3.74
C GLY A 100 6.75 13.15 -3.01
N VAL A 101 5.99 12.61 -2.06
CA VAL A 101 6.34 11.42 -1.28
C VAL A 101 5.13 10.49 -1.27
N GLU A 102 5.35 9.20 -1.51
CA GLU A 102 4.35 8.17 -1.27
C GLU A 102 4.77 7.29 -0.10
N VAL A 103 3.81 6.91 0.73
CA VAL A 103 4.00 5.99 1.85
C VAL A 103 2.94 4.90 1.76
N TRP A 104 3.38 3.66 1.66
CA TRP A 104 2.52 2.49 1.53
C TRP A 104 2.72 1.57 2.73
N SER A 105 1.66 1.20 3.43
CA SER A 105 1.77 0.17 4.48
C SER A 105 2.01 -1.19 3.84
N LYS A 106 3.02 -1.92 4.34
CA LYS A 106 3.14 -3.33 4.07
C LYS A 106 2.07 -4.01 4.90
N LYS A 107 1.04 -4.53 4.24
CA LYS A 107 0.14 -5.47 4.91
C LYS A 107 0.99 -6.65 5.34
N SER A 108 1.16 -6.87 6.65
CA SER A 108 1.68 -8.14 7.14
C SER A 108 0.74 -9.21 6.60
N GLY A 109 1.14 -9.89 5.54
CA GLY A 109 0.47 -11.09 5.12
C GLY A 109 0.66 -12.06 6.27
N THR A 110 -0.42 -12.41 6.97
CA THR A 110 -0.43 -13.69 7.67
C THR A 110 -0.07 -14.69 6.58
N ALA A 111 1.15 -15.24 6.61
CA ALA A 111 1.47 -16.37 5.76
C ALA A 111 0.30 -17.34 5.94
N PHE A 112 -0.26 -17.86 4.83
CA PHE A 112 -1.16 -18.99 4.95
C PHE A 112 -0.33 -20.10 5.58
N GLN A 113 -0.44 -20.26 6.91
CA GLN A 113 -0.05 -21.46 7.60
C GLN A 113 -1.00 -22.51 7.02
N LEU A 114 -0.57 -23.18 5.96
CA LEU A 114 -1.10 -24.49 5.66
C LEU A 114 -0.77 -25.30 6.92
N ASN A 115 -1.72 -25.45 7.84
CA ASN A 115 -1.63 -26.52 8.81
C ASN A 115 -1.43 -27.78 7.97
N PRO A 116 -0.26 -28.46 8.01
CA PRO A 116 -0.24 -29.80 7.46
C PRO A 116 -1.24 -30.56 8.30
N PHE A 117 -2.31 -31.03 7.67
CA PHE A 117 -3.19 -32.02 8.27
C PHE A 117 -2.28 -33.18 8.67
N ARG A 118 -1.91 -33.28 9.94
CA ARG A 118 -1.30 -34.47 10.51
C ARG A 118 -2.47 -35.39 10.79
N PRO A 119 -2.75 -36.42 9.97
CA PRO A 119 -3.68 -37.45 10.37
C PRO A 119 -3.13 -38.07 11.67
N THR A 120 -3.89 -37.96 12.74
CA THR A 120 -3.66 -38.77 13.93
C THR A 120 -3.85 -40.24 13.55
N THR A 121 -2.98 -41.11 14.07
CA THR A 121 -2.91 -42.55 13.76
C THR A 121 -4.22 -43.32 13.99
N ALA A 122 -5.22 -42.70 14.61
CA ALA A 122 -6.56 -43.24 14.80
C ALA A 122 -7.39 -43.34 13.49
N ALA A 123 -7.04 -42.60 12.44
CA ALA A 123 -7.82 -42.58 11.20
C ALA A 123 -7.59 -43.81 10.28
N LEU A 124 -6.55 -44.62 10.50
CA LEU A 124 -6.25 -45.80 9.67
C LEU A 124 -7.04 -47.06 10.07
N ALA A 125 -7.65 -47.09 11.26
CA ALA A 125 -8.37 -48.28 11.75
C ALA A 125 -9.78 -48.42 11.16
N ALA A 126 -10.36 -47.34 10.61
CA ALA A 126 -11.73 -47.35 10.08
C ALA A 126 -11.84 -47.91 8.64
N THR A 127 -10.72 -48.22 7.97
CA THR A 127 -10.71 -48.69 6.57
C THR A 127 -10.82 -50.21 6.42
N LEU A 128 -10.83 -50.99 7.50
CA LEU A 128 -10.87 -52.47 7.43
C LEU A 128 -12.15 -53.12 7.99
N ALA A 129 -13.17 -52.34 8.37
CA ALA A 129 -14.46 -52.91 8.77
C ALA A 129 -15.35 -53.17 7.54
N PRO A 130 -15.85 -54.38 7.29
CA PRO A 130 -16.85 -54.60 6.25
C PRO A 130 -18.15 -53.89 6.62
N ALA A 131 -18.63 -53.02 5.74
CA ALA A 131 -19.88 -52.28 5.91
C ALA A 131 -21.09 -53.22 5.73
N THR A 132 -21.85 -53.43 6.80
CA THR A 132 -23.26 -53.85 6.70
C THR A 132 -24.14 -52.66 7.07
N SER A 133 -24.69 -51.97 6.06
CA SER A 133 -25.63 -50.86 6.25
C SER A 133 -27.07 -51.32 6.04
N PRO A 134 -28.02 -50.96 6.92
CA PRO A 134 -29.39 -50.69 6.51
C PRO A 134 -29.60 -49.19 6.25
N LEU A 135 -30.37 -48.91 5.20
CA LEU A 135 -30.76 -47.60 4.69
C LEU A 135 -31.65 -46.86 5.72
N THR A 136 -31.34 -45.60 6.05
CA THR A 136 -32.35 -44.66 6.57
C THR A 136 -32.05 -43.24 6.12
N THR A 137 -33.04 -42.67 5.43
CA THR A 137 -33.11 -41.31 4.88
C THR A 137 -33.14 -40.27 5.99
N ALA A 138 -32.32 -39.22 5.91
CA ALA A 138 -32.51 -38.00 6.68
C ALA A 138 -32.22 -36.73 5.87
N LEU A 139 -33.14 -35.79 6.06
CA LEU A 139 -33.49 -34.58 5.31
C LEU A 139 -32.41 -33.46 5.38
N ARG A 140 -32.11 -32.83 4.24
CA ARG A 140 -31.24 -31.64 4.15
C ARG A 140 -32.03 -30.36 4.54
N PRO A 141 -31.47 -29.41 5.31
CA PRO A 141 -32.05 -28.08 5.44
C PRO A 141 -31.63 -27.16 4.29
N ALA A 142 -32.61 -26.57 3.59
CA ALA A 142 -32.42 -25.46 2.67
C ALA A 142 -32.47 -24.12 3.42
N ARG A 143 -31.56 -23.19 3.12
CA ARG A 143 -31.57 -21.81 3.62
C ARG A 143 -32.28 -20.91 2.60
N SER A 144 -33.37 -20.28 3.01
CA SER A 144 -34.08 -19.26 2.23
C SER A 144 -33.49 -17.87 2.47
N ALA A 145 -33.24 -17.11 1.41
CA ALA A 145 -32.92 -15.69 1.44
C ALA A 145 -34.14 -14.88 1.01
N ALA A 146 -34.57 -13.90 1.81
CA ALA A 146 -35.62 -12.96 1.46
C ALA A 146 -35.00 -11.65 0.92
N LEU A 147 -35.47 -11.21 -0.25
CA LEU A 147 -35.19 -9.89 -0.83
C LEU A 147 -36.12 -8.85 -0.19
N VAL A 148 -35.57 -7.73 0.31
CA VAL A 148 -36.34 -6.57 0.79
C VAL A 148 -36.51 -5.59 -0.38
N ALA A 149 -37.75 -5.17 -0.66
CA ALA A 149 -38.10 -4.12 -1.63
C ALA A 149 -38.48 -2.81 -0.91
N PRO A 150 -38.30 -1.63 -1.54
CA PRO A 150 -38.52 -0.33 -0.89
C PRO A 150 -39.99 0.08 -0.82
N ASP A 151 -40.39 0.65 0.32
CA ASP A 151 -41.73 1.15 0.63
C ASP A 151 -42.02 2.50 -0.06
N ARG A 152 -43.13 2.59 -0.80
CA ARG A 152 -43.69 3.84 -1.34
C ARG A 152 -44.89 4.22 -0.48
N GLN A 153 -44.71 5.16 0.45
CA GLN A 153 -45.83 5.77 1.14
C GLN A 153 -46.54 6.81 0.24
N ARG A 154 -47.83 6.55 0.03
CA ARG A 154 -48.79 7.39 -0.69
C ARG A 154 -49.41 8.36 0.31
N VAL A 155 -49.10 9.65 0.19
CA VAL A 155 -49.75 10.71 0.99
C VAL A 155 -51.04 11.12 0.29
N THR A 156 -52.15 11.03 1.02
CA THR A 156 -53.51 11.36 0.59
C THR A 156 -53.77 12.85 0.83
N GLU A 157 -54.05 13.62 -0.22
CA GLU A 157 -54.55 15.00 -0.11
C GLU A 157 -56.00 15.00 0.43
N ARG A 158 -56.27 15.87 1.41
CA ARG A 158 -57.63 16.28 1.79
C ARG A 158 -57.75 17.78 1.59
N GLN A 159 -58.69 18.17 0.73
CA GLN A 159 -59.17 19.53 0.56
C GLN A 159 -59.83 20.04 1.84
N LEU A 160 -59.53 21.30 2.18
CA LEU A 160 -60.48 22.37 2.53
C LEU A 160 -59.77 23.71 2.34
#